data_AF-A0A319E6W7-F1
#
_entry.id   AF-A0A319E6W7-F1
#
_cell.length_a   1.000
_cell.length_b   1.000
_cell.length_c   1.000
_cell.angle_alpha   90.00
_cell.angle_beta   90.00
_cell.angle_gamma   90.00
#
_symmetry.space_group_name_H-M   'P 1'
#
loop_
_entity.id
_entity.type
_entity.pdbx_description
1 polymer ?
#
loop_
_entity_poly.entity_id
_entity_poly.type
_entity_poly.pdbx_seq_one_letter_code
_entity_poly.pdbx_strand_id
1 'polypeptide(L)' 'MSERKTIYYTFDSPESWQKHNKKITEIIQEDAGVDTWICNRALPPACHPPPLTTAAVDKLKALDGVIVGDN' A
#
# COMPACT_ATOMS: atom_id res chain seq x y z
N MET A 1 -18.52 -3.29 -12.10
CA MET A 1 -17.38 -2.39 -12.36
C MET A 1 -16.86 -1.97 -11.00
N SER A 2 -15.84 -2.63 -10.47
CA SER A 2 -15.31 -2.30 -9.15
C SER A 2 -14.63 -0.94 -9.21
N GLU A 3 -15.10 0.04 -8.43
CA GLU A 3 -14.42 1.32 -8.28
C GLU A 3 -13.01 1.06 -7.74
N ARG A 4 -12.00 1.38 -8.56
CA ARG A 4 -10.60 1.28 -8.17
C ARG A 4 -10.09 2.67 -7.84
N LYS A 5 -9.52 2.83 -6.65
CA LYS A 5 -8.97 4.10 -6.19
C LYS A 5 -7.46 4.11 -6.30
N THR A 6 -6.94 5.22 -6.79
CA THR A 6 -5.51 5.51 -6.72
C THR A 6 -5.21 5.96 -5.30
N ILE A 7 -4.31 5.24 -4.63
CA ILE A 7 -3.87 5.57 -3.29
C ILE A 7 -2.35 5.69 -3.28
N TYR A 8 -1.83 6.33 -2.25
CA TYR A 8 -0.45 6.16 -1.84
C TYR A 8 -0.44 5.63 -0.42
N TYR A 9 0.58 4.84 -0.11
CA TYR A 9 0.81 4.39 1.26
C TYR A 9 2.24 4.69 1.67
N THR A 10 2.40 5.04 2.93
CA THR A 10 3.67 5.21 3.61
C THR A 10 3.59 4.52 4.97
N PHE A 11 4.68 4.52 5.71
CA PHE A 11 4.75 3.91 7.03
C PHE A 11 5.03 5.00 8.06
N ASP A 12 4.59 4.77 9.28
CA ASP A 12 4.90 5.66 10.40
C ASP A 12 6.37 5.46 10.84
N SER A 13 6.81 4.20 10.89
CA SER A 13 8.12 3.81 11.41
C SER A 13 8.83 2.78 10.51
N PRO A 14 10.18 2.72 10.51
CA PRO A 14 10.94 1.72 9.77
C PRO A 14 10.62 0.27 10.18
N GLU A 15 10.26 0.07 11.45
CA GLU A 15 9.84 -1.24 11.97
C GLU A 15 8.50 -1.68 11.35
N SER A 16 7.54 -0.76 11.27
CA SER A 16 6.25 -0.98 10.60
C SER A 16 6.47 -1.29 9.12
N TRP A 17 7.42 -0.63 8.47
CA TRP A 17 7.83 -0.98 7.10
C TRP A 17 8.34 -2.42 7.02
N GLN A 18 9.34 -2.83 7.81
CA GLN A 18 9.83 -4.21 7.75
C GLN A 18 8.75 -5.27 8.04
N LYS A 19 7.86 -4.98 8.98
CA LYS A 19 6.79 -5.90 9.39
C LYS A 19 5.64 -5.99 8.38
N HIS A 20 5.23 -4.86 7.81
CA HIS A 20 4.04 -4.79 6.96
C HIS A 20 4.34 -4.77 5.46
N ASN A 21 5.54 -4.38 5.03
CA ASN A 21 5.89 -4.27 3.60
C ASN A 21 5.57 -5.55 2.82
N LYS A 22 5.98 -6.71 3.33
CA LYS A 22 5.70 -7.99 2.66
C LYS A 22 4.18 -8.26 2.54
N LYS A 23 3.43 -8.00 3.61
CA LYS A 23 1.98 -8.22 3.64
C LYS A 23 1.22 -7.26 2.72
N ILE A 24 1.65 -6.01 2.68
CA ILE A 24 1.11 -5.00 1.75
C ILE A 24 1.38 -5.43 0.31
N THR A 25 2.59 -5.90 0.03
CA THR A 25 2.94 -6.38 -1.30
C THR A 25 2.07 -7.55 -1.74
N GLU A 26 1.84 -8.53 -0.87
CA GLU A 26 0.94 -9.65 -1.13
C GLU A 26 -0.50 -9.17 -1.42
N ILE A 27 -1.05 -8.26 -0.59
CA ILE A 27 -2.41 -7.72 -0.79
C ILE A 27 -2.54 -7.02 -2.15
N ILE A 28 -1.57 -6.18 -2.51
CA ILE A 28 -1.58 -5.44 -3.77
C ILE A 28 -1.42 -6.39 -4.95
N GLN A 29 -0.57 -7.40 -4.82
CA GLN A 29 -0.35 -8.39 -5.87
C GLN A 29 -1.59 -9.26 -6.08
N GLU A 30 -2.28 -9.67 -5.03
CA GLU A 30 -3.52 -10.44 -5.12
C GLU A 30 -4.67 -9.62 -5.74
N ASP A 31 -4.74 -8.31 -5.47
CA ASP A 31 -5.81 -7.44 -5.98
C ASP A 31 -5.53 -6.92 -7.39
N ALA A 32 -4.35 -6.35 -7.62
CA ALA A 32 -3.98 -5.67 -8.85
C ALA A 32 -3.21 -6.56 -9.84
N GLY A 33 -2.63 -7.68 -9.38
CA GLY A 33 -1.78 -8.55 -10.22
C GLY A 33 -0.45 -7.92 -10.61
N VAL A 34 0.06 -6.98 -9.80
CA VAL A 34 1.29 -6.23 -10.08
C VAL A 34 2.29 -6.45 -8.94
N ASP A 35 3.53 -6.76 -9.30
CA ASP A 35 4.63 -7.04 -8.35
C ASP A 35 5.45 -5.80 -7.97
N THR A 36 5.40 -4.73 -8.77
CA THR A 36 6.23 -3.53 -8.56
C THR A 36 5.49 -2.25 -8.89
N TRP A 37 5.66 -1.23 -8.05
CA TRP A 37 5.11 0.11 -8.28
C TRP A 37 6.10 1.20 -7.86
N ILE A 38 5.75 2.44 -8.18
CA ILE A 38 6.60 3.59 -7.93
C ILE A 38 6.69 3.79 -6.41
N CYS A 39 7.90 3.72 -5.87
CA CYS A 39 8.19 4.06 -4.49
C CYS A 39 9.28 5.14 -4.44
N ASN A 40 9.11 6.11 -3.54
CA ASN A 40 10.11 7.13 -3.27
C ASN A 40 11.31 6.52 -2.52
N ARG A 41 12.50 7.09 -2.73
CA ARG A 41 13.74 6.78 -2.00
C ARG A 41 13.79 7.44 -0.61
N ALA A 42 12.64 7.53 0.07
CA ALA A 42 12.55 8.02 1.44
C ALA A 42 12.55 6.84 2.42
N LEU A 43 12.83 7.10 3.69
CA LEU A 43 12.77 6.11 4.76
C LEU A 43 11.94 6.73 5.90
N PRO A 44 10.68 6.32 6.08
CA PRO A 44 9.97 5.25 5.35
C PRO A 44 9.61 5.61 3.89
N PRO A 45 9.62 4.62 2.97
CA PRO A 45 9.29 4.85 1.56
C PRO A 45 7.79 5.07 1.38
N ALA A 46 7.44 6.11 0.63
CA ALA A 46 6.07 6.31 0.15
C ALA A 46 5.91 5.64 -1.21
N CYS A 47 4.92 4.77 -1.32
CA CYS A 47 4.67 3.93 -2.48
C CYS A 47 3.30 4.22 -3.09
N HIS A 48 3.26 4.24 -4.42
CA HIS A 48 2.07 4.54 -5.23
C HIS A 48 1.67 3.31 -6.04
N PRO A 49 0.91 2.38 -5.45
CA PRO A 49 0.45 1.19 -6.15
C PRO A 49 -0.54 1.55 -7.28
N PRO A 50 -0.76 0.62 -8.21
CA PRO A 50 -1.85 0.74 -9.20
C PRO A 50 -3.21 0.88 -8.51
N PRO A 51 -4.26 1.28 -9.25
CA PRO A 51 -5.60 1.45 -8.69
C PRO A 51 -6.10 0.16 -8.04
N LEU A 52 -6.35 0.22 -6.73
CA LEU A 52 -6.79 -0.93 -5.91
C LEU A 52 -8.29 -0.88 -5.67
N THR A 53 -8.90 -2.04 -5.41
CA THR A 53 -10.28 -2.05 -4.91
C THR A 53 -10.39 -1.42 -3.52
N THR A 54 -11.57 -0.93 -3.17
CA THR A 54 -11.87 -0.44 -1.82
C THR A 54 -11.54 -1.48 -0.74
N ALA A 55 -11.80 -2.76 -1.00
CA ALA A 55 -11.49 -3.85 -0.07
C ALA A 55 -9.97 -3.98 0.21
N ALA A 56 -9.11 -3.82 -0.80
CA ALA A 56 -7.67 -3.82 -0.58
C ALA A 56 -7.21 -2.56 0.18
N VAL A 57 -7.76 -1.39 -0.16
CA VAL A 57 -7.46 -0.14 0.55
C VAL A 57 -7.84 -0.23 2.04
N ASP A 58 -9.01 -0.79 2.36
CA ASP A 58 -9.44 -1.03 3.74
C ASP A 58 -8.49 -2.00 4.48
N LYS A 59 -8.02 -3.06 3.82
CA LYS A 59 -7.01 -3.98 4.40
C LYS A 59 -5.70 -3.25 4.70
N LEU A 60 -5.27 -2.34 3.83
CA LEU A 60 -4.05 -1.54 4.03
C LEU A 60 -4.22 -0.55 5.20
N LYS A 61 -5.37 0.13 5.27
CA LYS A 61 -5.72 1.05 6.37
C LYS A 61 -5.88 0.33 7.71
N ALA A 62 -6.22 -0.95 7.71
CA ALA A 62 -6.32 -1.77 8.91
C ALA A 62 -4.96 -2.24 9.46
N LEU A 63 -3.85 -2.00 8.76
CA LEU A 63 -2.51 -2.32 9.25
C LEU A 63 -2.00 -1.21 10.16
N ASP A 64 -1.58 -1.59 11.36
CA ASP A 64 -1.01 -0.66 12.34
C ASP A 64 0.35 -0.11 11.84
N GLY A 65 0.50 1.21 11.88
CA GLY A 65 1.72 1.88 11.38
C GLY A 65 1.80 2.03 9.86
N VAL A 66 0.70 1.80 9.13
CA VAL A 66 0.57 2.10 7.69
C VAL A 66 -0.32 3.32 7.50
N ILE A 67 0.22 4.34 6.85
CA ILE A 67 -0.50 5.58 6.54
C ILE A 67 -0.90 5.51 5.08
N VAL A 68 -2.20 5.42 4.82
CA VAL A 68 -2.75 5.40 3.46
C VAL A 68 -3.41 6.74 3.18
N GLY A 69 -2.93 7.45 2.17
CA GLY A 69 -3.56 8.65 1.66
C GLY A 69 -4.23 8.40 0.31
N ASP A 70 -5.37 9.05 0.11
CA ASP A 70 -6.05 9.10 -1.18
C ASP A 70 -5.34 10.16 -2.05
N ASN A 71 -5.10 9.87 -3.33
CA ASN A 71 -4.48 10.78 -4.31
C ASN A 71 -5.49 11.24 -5.36
#